data_AF-A0A7G8DNN7-F1
#
_entry.id   AF-A0A7G8DNN7-F1
#
_cell.length_a   1.000
_cell.length_b   1.000
_cell.length_c   1.000
_cell.angle_alpha   90.00
_cell.angle_beta   90.00
_cell.angle_gamma   90.00
#
_symmetry.space_group_name_H-M   'P 1'
#
loop_
_entity.id
_entity.type
_entity.pdbx_description
1 polymer ?
#
loop_
_entity_poly.entity_id
_entity_poly.type
_entity_poly.pdbx_seq_one_letter_code
_entity_poly.pdbx_strand_id
1 'polypeptide(L)' 'MLTPNAPLGPRQTTADPVNHYTERLNGRMAMVGLTIGITVEALTGKGILDQVFGLFS' A
#
# COMPACT_ATOMS: atom_id res chain seq x y z
N MET A 1 21.69 12.01 34.36
CA MET A 1 20.31 11.46 34.34
C MET A 1 19.73 11.74 32.97
N LEU A 2 19.64 10.73 32.11
CA LEU A 2 18.93 10.84 30.83
C LEU A 2 17.44 10.69 31.16
N THR A 3 16.62 11.70 30.89
CA THR A 3 15.16 11.58 30.96
C THR A 3 14.73 10.74 29.76
N PRO A 4 14.29 9.48 29.94
CA PRO A 4 13.62 8.78 28.86
C PRO A 4 12.20 9.36 28.81
N ASN A 5 11.65 9.58 27.62
CA ASN A 5 10.23 9.90 27.41
C ASN A 5 9.85 11.39 27.53
N ALA A 6 10.60 12.28 26.87
CA ALA A 6 9.92 13.43 26.29
C ALA A 6 8.97 12.89 25.19
N PRO A 7 7.65 13.17 25.24
CA PRO A 7 6.79 12.86 24.11
C PRO A 7 7.39 13.57 22.89
N LEU A 8 7.78 12.78 21.88
CA LEU A 8 8.18 13.33 20.59
C LEU A 8 7.05 14.28 20.19
N GLY A 9 7.37 15.57 20.04
CA GLY A 9 6.39 16.58 19.66
C GLY A 9 5.56 16.11 18.46
N PRO A 10 4.35 16.65 18.27
CA PRO A 10 3.44 16.17 17.22
C PRO A 10 4.22 15.97 15.93
N ARG A 11 4.22 14.72 15.41
CA ARG A 11 4.92 14.38 14.16
C ARG A 11 4.39 15.35 13.11
N GLN A 12 5.20 16.35 12.76
CA GLN A 12 4.90 17.31 11.71
C GLN A 12 5.00 16.55 10.38
N THR A 13 4.02 15.70 10.10
CA THR A 13 3.67 15.41 8.73
C THR A 13 3.06 16.71 8.23
N THR A 14 3.73 17.35 7.26
CA THR A 14 3.26 18.59 6.63
C THR A 14 1.91 18.28 5.99
N ALA A 15 0.87 18.50 6.79
CA ALA A 15 -0.50 18.12 6.57
C ALA A 15 -1.19 19.20 5.76
N ASP A 16 -0.79 19.37 4.50
CA ASP A 16 -1.63 20.13 3.59
C ASP A 16 -2.98 19.38 3.54
N PRO A 17 -4.14 20.02 3.73
CA PRO A 17 -5.43 19.33 3.79
C PRO A 17 -5.73 18.50 2.52
N VAL A 18 -5.12 18.85 1.40
CA VAL A 18 -5.14 18.10 0.13
C VAL A 18 -4.25 16.85 0.19
N ASN A 19 -3.11 16.92 0.87
CA ASN A 19 -2.11 15.86 0.97
C ASN A 19 -2.65 14.64 1.74
N HIS A 20 -3.34 14.86 2.87
CA HIS A 20 -3.89 13.76 3.67
C HIS A 20 -5.02 12.98 3.01
N TYR A 21 -5.91 13.69 2.30
CA TYR A 21 -6.97 13.03 1.54
C TYR A 21 -6.38 12.18 0.43
N THR A 22 -5.38 12.71 -0.28
CA THR A 22 -4.65 12.02 -1.35
C THR A 22 -3.88 10.81 -0.82
N GLU A 23 -3.22 10.94 0.33
CA GLU A 23 -2.46 9.86 0.98
C GLU A 23 -3.36 8.69 1.40
N ARG A 24 -4.54 8.99 1.96
CA ARG A 24 -5.53 7.96 2.31
C ARG A 24 -6.13 7.28 1.08
N LEU A 25 -6.40 8.04 0.02
CA LEU A 25 -6.90 7.47 -1.24
C LEU A 25 -5.85 6.56 -1.88
N ASN A 26 -4.62 7.02 -2.01
CA ASN A 26 -3.52 6.23 -2.57
C ASN A 26 -3.27 4.96 -1.75
N GLY A 27 -3.29 5.06 -0.42
CA GLY A 27 -3.18 3.89 0.46
C GLY A 27 -4.31 2.87 0.26
N ARG A 28 -5.56 3.33 0.08
CA ARG A 28 -6.70 2.44 -0.20
C ARG A 28 -6.59 1.76 -1.56
N MET A 29 -6.21 2.50 -2.59
CA MET A 29 -6.02 1.94 -3.94
C MET A 29 -4.91 0.89 -3.94
N ALA A 30 -3.81 1.12 -3.22
CA ALA A 30 -2.73 0.16 -3.07
C ALA A 30 -3.18 -1.13 -2.37
N MET A 31 -3.94 -1.02 -1.28
CA MET A 31 -4.48 -2.20 -0.58
C MET A 31 -5.43 -3.00 -1.47
N VAL A 32 -6.33 -2.33 -2.19
CA VAL A 32 -7.25 -2.98 -3.13
C VAL A 32 -6.50 -3.67 -4.26
N GLY A 33 -5.50 -3.01 -4.87
CA GLY A 33 -4.67 -3.59 -5.92
C GLY A 33 -3.93 -4.85 -5.47
N LEU A 34 -3.36 -4.81 -4.26
CA LEU A 34 -2.70 -5.99 -3.67
C LEU A 34 -3.67 -7.14 -3.41
N THR A 35 -4.84 -6.84 -2.82
CA THR A 35 -5.86 -7.86 -2.54
C THR A 35 -6.36 -8.51 -3.82
N ILE A 36 -6.63 -7.72 -4.87
CA ILE A 36 -7.04 -8.24 -6.17
C ILE A 36 -5.93 -9.11 -6.78
N GLY A 37 -4.68 -8.65 -6.76
CA GLY A 37 -3.53 -9.41 -7.26
C GLY A 37 -3.43 -10.80 -6.61
N ILE A 38 -3.43 -10.85 -5.28
CA ILE A 38 -3.38 -12.12 -4.52
C ILE A 38 -4.60 -12.99 -4.83
N THR A 39 -5.79 -12.39 -4.93
CA THR A 39 -7.04 -13.14 -5.22
C THR A 39 -7.00 -13.77 -6.60
N VAL A 40 -6.51 -13.04 -7.61
CA VAL A 40 -6.36 -13.55 -8.99
C VAL A 40 -5.33 -14.69 -9.05
N GLU A 41 -4.21 -14.54 -8.34
CA GLU A 41 -3.18 -15.59 -8.24
C GLU A 41 -3.74 -16.85 -7.55
N ALA A 42 -4.52 -16.68 -6.48
CA ALA A 42 -5.13 -17.79 -5.73
C ALA A 42 -6.21 -18.54 -6.54
N LEU A 43 -7.03 -17.82 -7.31
CA LEU A 43 -8.10 -18.43 -8.13
C LEU A 43 -7.56 -19.13 -9.38
N THR A 44 -6.50 -18.59 -9.98
CA THR A 44 -5.93 -19.15 -11.22
C THR A 44 -4.94 -20.27 -10.92
N GLY A 45 -4.29 -20.26 -9.75
CA GLY A 45 -3.31 -21.27 -9.34
C GLY A 45 -2.02 -21.26 -10.16
N LYS A 46 -1.84 -20.23 -11.01
CA LYS A 46 -0.67 -19.92 -11.82
C LYS A 46 -0.27 -18.49 -11.49
N GLY A 47 1.01 -18.25 -11.20
CA GLY A 47 1.50 -16.91 -10.89
C GLY A 47 1.13 -15.95 -12.02
N ILE A 48 0.84 -14.69 -11.69
CA ILE A 48 0.34 -13.67 -12.64
C ILE A 48 1.24 -13.52 -13.89
N LEU A 49 2.53 -13.85 -13.75
CA LEU A 49 3.52 -13.87 -14.83
C LEU A 49 3.28 -14.98 -15.86
N ASP A 50 2.83 -16.17 -15.43
CA ASP A 50 2.59 -17.32 -16.30
C ASP A 50 1.34 -17.10 -17.16
N GLN A 51 0.35 -16.38 -16.62
CA GLN A 51 -0.87 -16.00 -17.35
C GLN A 51 -0.64 -14.89 -18.38
N VAL A 52 0.25 -13.92 -18.09
CA VAL A 52 0.59 -12.85 -19.04
C VAL A 52 1.55 -13.34 -20.13
N PHE A 53 2.57 -14.15 -19.80
CA PHE A 53 3.49 -14.71 -20.81
C PHE A 53 2.83 -15.78 -21.69
N GLY A 54 1.92 -16.58 -21.13
CA GLY A 54 1.17 -17.58 -21.90
C GLY A 54 0.22 -16.98 -22.96
N LEU A 55 -0.15 -15.70 -22.83
CA LEU A 55 -0.98 -15.00 -23.82
C LEU A 55 -0.17 -14.54 -25.05
N PHE A 56 1.16 -14.45 -24.97
CA PHE A 56 2.04 -14.06 -26.07
C PHE A 56 2.74 -15.25 -26.76
N SER A 57 2.37 -16.50 -26.40
CA SER A 57 2.88 -17.73 -27.04
C SER A 57 1.90 -18.31 -28.05
#